data_AF-W4RNW8-F1
#
_entry.id   AF-W4RNW8-F1
#
_cell.length_a   1.000
_cell.length_b   1.000
_cell.length_c   1.000
_cell.angle_alpha   90.00
_cell.angle_beta   90.00
_cell.angle_gamma   90.00
#
_symmetry.space_group_name_H-M   'P 1'
#
loop_
_entity.id
_entity.type
_entity.pdbx_description
1 polymer ?
#
loop_
_entity_poly.entity_id
_entity_poly.type
_entity_poly.pdbx_seq_one_letter_code
_entity_poly.pdbx_strand_id
1 'polypeptide(L)'
;MILAELKFKKDLVSYVYFAEQHGGLAHTLTEGSDMVLKREADYQRLKRLAAYPIFLVLLTFILFFFVNRILLPKFNSLFTDMNLAPNIFMETIAAAAHIIPFTLYFLLSLTTVLSLYYIVSFKNLHPLKQKKKLVKLPFAGKFIRLFYSHYFSVQLSYLFSGGLSVLSALKVFEQNLHEPFSREIGKDLISKLAAGQDFDGAVGEYPFFDAELRELSGTGKRMASWIRSFIFTAGTA
;
A
#
# COMPACT_ATOMS: atom_id res chain seq x y z
N MET A 1 -11.71 19.03 -22.91
CA MET A 1 -10.52 19.63 -22.26
C MET A 1 -9.28 19.02 -22.90
N ILE A 2 -8.42 19.84 -23.53
CA ILE A 2 -7.27 19.42 -24.37
C ILE A 2 -6.33 18.44 -23.64
N LEU A 3 -6.27 18.49 -22.30
CA LEU A 3 -5.45 17.61 -21.47
C LEU A 3 -5.84 16.12 -21.52
N ALA A 4 -7.11 15.80 -21.78
CA ALA A 4 -7.57 14.42 -21.94
C ALA A 4 -7.06 13.80 -23.26
N GLU A 5 -6.92 14.61 -24.30
CA GLU A 5 -6.40 14.21 -25.61
C GLU A 5 -4.88 13.97 -25.58
N LEU A 6 -4.18 14.62 -24.65
CA LEU A 6 -2.73 14.50 -24.42
C LEU A 6 -2.32 13.28 -23.56
N LYS A 7 -3.22 12.32 -23.32
CA LYS A 7 -2.97 11.10 -22.51
C LYS A 7 -2.47 11.36 -21.07
N PHE A 8 -2.79 12.51 -20.49
CA PHE A 8 -2.51 12.74 -19.06
C PHE A 8 -3.31 11.77 -18.18
N LYS A 9 -2.77 11.46 -16.99
CA LYS A 9 -3.47 10.63 -16.00
C LYS A 9 -4.85 11.26 -15.70
N LYS A 10 -5.91 10.44 -15.79
CA LYS A 10 -7.30 10.91 -15.66
C LYS A 10 -7.58 11.67 -14.36
N ASP A 11 -6.91 11.26 -13.29
CA ASP A 11 -7.01 11.91 -11.97
C ASP A 11 -6.60 13.39 -12.02
N LEU A 12 -5.53 13.72 -12.78
CA LEU A 12 -5.09 15.09 -12.99
C LEU A 12 -6.05 15.88 -13.87
N VAL A 13 -6.63 15.23 -14.89
CA VAL A 13 -7.61 15.88 -15.77
C VAL A 13 -8.86 16.27 -14.99
N SER A 14 -9.41 15.37 -14.16
CA SER A 14 -10.53 15.68 -13.29
C SER A 14 -10.17 16.80 -12.30
N TYR A 15 -9.01 16.74 -11.67
CA TYR A 15 -8.55 17.78 -10.74
C TYR A 15 -8.47 19.17 -11.39
N VAL A 16 -7.83 19.28 -12.56
CA VAL A 16 -7.70 20.56 -13.28
C VAL A 16 -9.06 21.05 -13.79
N TYR A 17 -9.94 20.15 -14.25
CA TYR A 17 -11.30 20.51 -14.67
C TYR A 17 -12.10 21.19 -13.55
N PHE A 18 -12.08 20.65 -12.33
CA PHE A 18 -12.76 21.28 -11.20
C PHE A 18 -12.05 22.55 -10.72
N ALA A 19 -10.72 22.62 -10.83
CA ALA A 19 -9.94 23.81 -10.51
C ALA A 19 -10.27 24.99 -11.43
N GLU A 20 -10.46 24.71 -12.72
CA GLU A 20 -10.86 25.69 -13.74
C GLU A 20 -12.26 26.25 -13.44
N GLN A 21 -13.20 25.39 -13.06
CA GLN A 21 -14.56 25.80 -12.71
C GLN A 21 -14.67 26.64 -11.43
N HIS A 22 -13.73 26.49 -10.50
CA HIS A 22 -13.76 27.14 -9.19
C HIS A 22 -12.71 28.25 -9.00
N GLY A 23 -11.99 28.63 -10.06
CA GLY A 23 -11.16 29.86 -10.09
C GLY A 23 -9.78 29.76 -9.41
N GLY A 24 -9.24 28.55 -9.21
CA GLY A 24 -7.99 28.30 -8.48
C GLY A 24 -6.84 27.70 -9.31
N LEU A 25 -6.97 27.64 -10.64
CA LEU A 25 -6.17 26.80 -11.53
C LEU A 25 -4.66 26.84 -11.30
N ALA A 26 -4.06 28.03 -11.16
CA ALA A 26 -2.61 28.18 -10.96
C ALA A 26 -2.11 27.55 -9.65
N HIS A 27 -2.84 27.79 -8.55
CA HIS A 27 -2.51 27.22 -7.24
C HIS A 27 -2.72 25.71 -7.23
N THR A 28 -3.85 25.26 -7.78
CA THR A 28 -4.23 23.85 -7.87
C THR A 28 -3.27 23.03 -8.74
N LEU A 29 -2.83 23.57 -9.89
CA LEU A 29 -1.80 22.94 -10.72
C LEU A 29 -0.47 22.77 -9.97
N THR A 30 -0.11 23.75 -9.15
CA THR A 30 1.12 23.71 -8.34
C THR A 30 1.03 22.59 -7.29
N GLU A 31 -0.06 22.54 -6.51
CA GLU A 31 -0.26 21.48 -5.51
C GLU A 31 -0.36 20.07 -6.13
N GLY A 32 -1.04 19.96 -7.28
CA GLY A 32 -1.14 18.70 -8.02
C GLY A 32 0.20 18.22 -8.56
N SER A 33 1.04 19.15 -9.02
CA SER A 33 2.41 18.84 -9.46
C SER A 33 3.25 18.31 -8.30
N ASP A 34 3.23 18.99 -7.16
CA ASP A 34 3.96 18.57 -5.96
C ASP A 34 3.53 17.18 -5.48
N MET A 35 2.22 16.89 -5.50
CA MET A 35 1.70 15.58 -5.14
C MET A 35 2.24 14.47 -6.06
N VAL A 36 2.26 14.69 -7.37
CA VAL A 36 2.74 13.69 -8.34
C VAL A 36 4.25 13.48 -8.22
N LEU A 37 5.01 14.56 -8.07
CA LEU A 37 6.46 14.51 -7.89
C LEU A 37 6.83 13.75 -6.60
N LYS A 38 6.12 14.03 -5.51
CA LYS A 38 6.32 13.34 -4.23
C LYS A 38 6.02 11.84 -4.33
N ARG A 39 4.91 11.47 -5.00
CA ARG A 39 4.55 10.05 -5.21
C ARG A 39 5.61 9.30 -6.03
N GLU A 40 6.16 9.92 -7.07
CA GLU A 40 7.24 9.33 -7.86
C GLU A 40 8.52 9.18 -7.03
N ALA A 41 8.89 10.21 -6.26
CA ALA A 41 10.06 10.16 -5.38
C ALA A 41 9.94 9.05 -4.33
N ASP A 42 8.76 8.90 -3.70
CA ASP A 42 8.48 7.83 -2.73
C ASP A 42 8.58 6.45 -3.38
N TYR A 43 8.03 6.28 -4.59
CA TYR A 43 8.14 5.02 -5.32
C TYR A 43 9.59 4.65 -5.64
N GLN A 44 10.39 5.61 -6.11
CA GLN A 44 11.81 5.40 -6.37
C GLN A 44 12.59 5.10 -5.10
N ARG A 45 12.26 5.77 -3.98
CA ARG A 45 12.86 5.50 -2.67
C ARG A 45 12.56 4.08 -2.21
N LEU A 46 11.31 3.64 -2.31
CA LEU A 46 10.91 2.25 -2.00
C LEU A 46 11.66 1.24 -2.85
N LYS A 47 11.80 1.49 -4.16
CA LYS A 47 12.54 0.61 -5.07
C LYS A 47 14.02 0.49 -4.65
N ARG A 48 14.66 1.60 -4.26
CA ARG A 48 16.05 1.58 -3.78
C ARG A 48 16.18 0.84 -2.45
N LEU A 49 15.27 1.08 -1.50
CA LEU A 49 15.27 0.41 -0.20
C LEU A 49 15.04 -1.10 -0.32
N ALA A 50 14.21 -1.54 -1.27
CA ALA A 50 13.93 -2.95 -1.50
C ALA A 50 15.06 -3.68 -2.26
N ALA A 51 15.89 -2.97 -3.03
CA ALA A 51 16.93 -3.58 -3.85
C ALA A 51 17.97 -4.35 -3.01
N TYR A 52 18.40 -3.79 -1.88
CA TYR A 52 19.40 -4.42 -1.02
C TYR A 52 18.90 -5.72 -0.34
N PRO A 53 17.74 -5.75 0.33
CA PRO A 53 17.16 -6.99 0.84
C PRO A 53 16.98 -8.06 -0.23
N ILE A 54 16.48 -7.70 -1.41
CA ILE A 54 16.27 -8.65 -2.52
C ILE A 54 17.60 -9.26 -2.98
N PHE A 55 18.64 -8.43 -3.14
CA PHE A 55 19.97 -8.88 -3.52
C PHE A 55 20.56 -9.84 -2.46
N LEU A 56 20.44 -9.49 -1.18
CA LEU A 56 20.96 -10.31 -0.08
C LEU A 56 20.25 -11.66 0.01
N VAL A 57 18.92 -11.69 -0.12
CA VAL A 57 18.14 -12.93 -0.19
C VAL A 57 18.59 -13.78 -1.38
N LEU A 58 18.72 -13.19 -2.58
CA LEU A 58 19.17 -13.89 -3.77
C LEU A 58 20.57 -14.51 -3.57
N LEU A 59 21.52 -13.73 -3.06
CA LEU A 59 22.87 -14.20 -2.77
C LEU A 59 22.88 -15.35 -1.77
N THR A 60 22.04 -15.23 -0.73
CA THR A 60 21.88 -16.27 0.30
C THR A 60 21.36 -17.57 -0.31
N PHE A 61 20.33 -17.49 -1.16
CA PHE A 61 19.82 -18.65 -1.90
C PHE A 61 20.90 -19.32 -2.77
N ILE A 62 21.71 -18.54 -3.48
CA ILE A 62 22.81 -19.04 -4.30
C ILE A 62 23.84 -19.76 -3.44
N LEU A 63 24.25 -19.17 -2.31
CA LEU A 63 25.20 -19.76 -1.38
C LEU A 63 24.67 -21.08 -0.79
N PHE A 64 23.42 -21.10 -0.34
CA PHE A 64 22.79 -22.32 0.18
C PHE A 64 22.72 -23.41 -0.89
N PHE A 65 22.34 -23.07 -2.12
CA PHE A 65 22.33 -24.00 -3.24
C PHE A 65 23.72 -24.58 -3.51
N PHE A 66 24.75 -23.74 -3.58
CA PHE A 66 26.14 -24.14 -3.78
C PHE A 66 26.63 -25.08 -2.68
N VAL A 67 26.41 -24.71 -1.42
CA VAL A 67 26.84 -25.52 -0.27
C VAL A 67 26.15 -26.89 -0.30
N ASN A 68 24.83 -26.91 -0.46
CA ASN A 68 24.07 -28.15 -0.41
C ASN A 68 24.35 -29.08 -1.62
N ARG A 69 24.39 -28.54 -2.85
CA ARG A 69 24.52 -29.34 -4.07
C ARG A 69 25.94 -29.67 -4.47
N ILE A 70 26.93 -28.86 -4.10
CA ILE A 70 28.32 -29.04 -4.54
C ILE A 70 29.25 -29.32 -3.36
N LEU A 71 29.21 -28.48 -2.32
CA LEU A 71 30.18 -28.58 -1.23
C LEU A 71 29.97 -29.84 -0.37
N LEU A 72 28.74 -30.05 0.12
CA LEU A 72 28.39 -31.20 0.96
C LEU A 72 28.69 -32.57 0.31
N PRO A 73 28.29 -32.86 -0.94
CA PRO A 73 28.59 -34.17 -1.54
C PRO A 73 30.09 -34.40 -1.76
N LYS A 74 30.88 -33.34 -2.04
CA LYS A 74 32.34 -33.46 -2.14
C LYS A 74 32.98 -33.85 -0.82
N PHE A 75 32.52 -33.23 0.28
CA PHE A 75 32.96 -33.64 1.61
C PHE A 75 32.60 -35.10 1.88
N ASN A 76 31.37 -35.52 1.59
CA ASN A 76 30.96 -36.91 1.80
C ASN A 76 31.82 -37.93 1.03
N SER A 77 32.17 -37.63 -0.23
CA SER A 77 33.07 -38.45 -1.05
C SER A 77 34.45 -38.59 -0.40
N LEU A 78 35.09 -37.48 -0.04
CA LEU A 78 36.43 -37.47 0.54
C LEU A 78 36.50 -38.30 1.83
N PHE A 79 35.49 -38.20 2.67
CA PHE A 79 35.45 -38.96 3.92
C PHE A 79 35.20 -40.46 3.71
N THR A 80 34.39 -40.82 2.70
CA THR A 80 34.16 -42.22 2.32
C THR A 80 35.47 -42.83 1.80
N ASP A 81 36.22 -42.09 0.99
CA ASP A 81 37.51 -42.53 0.44
C ASP A 81 38.57 -42.74 1.53
N MET A 82 38.47 -42.03 2.65
CA MET A 82 39.37 -42.15 3.81
C MET A 82 38.95 -43.24 4.81
N ASN A 83 37.84 -43.95 4.56
CA ASN A 83 37.32 -45.02 5.41
C ASN A 83 37.10 -44.60 6.89
N LEU A 84 36.77 -43.33 7.11
CA LEU A 84 36.50 -42.78 8.44
C LEU A 84 35.07 -43.16 8.86
N ALA A 85 34.91 -43.63 10.11
CA ALA A 85 33.59 -43.94 10.66
C ALA A 85 32.69 -42.69 10.64
N PRO A 86 31.38 -42.82 10.37
CA PRO A 86 30.46 -41.69 10.36
C PRO A 86 30.48 -40.98 11.71
N ASN A 87 30.99 -39.77 11.74
CA ASN A 87 30.97 -38.91 12.92
C ASN A 87 29.60 -38.20 13.02
N ILE A 88 29.18 -37.80 14.20
CA ILE A 88 27.92 -37.07 14.47
C ILE A 88 27.76 -35.85 13.52
N PHE A 89 28.88 -35.24 13.13
CA PHE A 89 28.94 -34.15 12.15
C PHE A 89 28.38 -34.53 10.76
N MET A 90 28.63 -35.76 10.28
CA MET A 90 28.08 -36.25 9.01
C MET A 90 26.59 -36.51 9.09
N GLU A 91 26.12 -37.16 10.15
CA GLU A 91 24.70 -37.46 10.32
C GLU A 91 23.87 -36.18 10.43
N THR A 92 24.37 -35.17 11.16
CA THR A 92 23.72 -33.85 11.24
C THR A 92 23.72 -33.11 9.90
N ILE A 93 24.82 -33.17 9.15
CA ILE A 93 24.89 -32.56 7.80
C ILE A 93 23.99 -33.28 6.80
N ALA A 94 23.93 -34.61 6.82
CA ALA A 94 23.07 -35.40 5.94
C ALA A 94 21.59 -35.15 6.25
N ALA A 95 21.23 -35.08 7.53
CA ALA A 95 19.87 -34.72 7.96
C ALA A 95 19.52 -33.28 7.54
N ALA A 96 20.42 -32.31 7.75
CA ALA A 96 20.23 -30.93 7.33
C ALA A 96 20.11 -30.79 5.80
N ALA A 97 20.89 -31.56 5.04
CA ALA A 97 20.83 -31.56 3.58
C ALA A 97 19.48 -32.02 3.04
N HIS A 98 18.77 -32.89 3.77
CA HIS A 98 17.42 -33.35 3.43
C HIS A 98 16.30 -32.42 3.92
N ILE A 99 16.45 -31.82 5.11
CA ILE A 99 15.40 -31.00 5.74
C ILE A 99 15.38 -29.57 5.20
N ILE A 100 16.54 -28.97 4.91
CA ILE A 100 16.65 -27.57 4.47
C ILE A 100 15.93 -27.32 3.13
N PRO A 101 16.11 -28.14 2.07
CA PRO A 101 15.37 -27.94 0.84
C PRO A 101 13.86 -28.08 1.05
N PHE A 102 13.42 -29.07 1.85
CA PHE A 102 12.00 -29.31 2.10
C PHE A 102 11.33 -28.15 2.85
N THR A 103 12.00 -27.59 3.87
CA THR A 103 11.50 -26.42 4.59
C THR A 103 11.44 -25.17 3.71
N LEU A 104 12.43 -24.95 2.83
CA LEU A 104 12.40 -23.86 1.86
C LEU A 104 11.30 -24.04 0.81
N TYR A 105 11.13 -25.24 0.24
CA TYR A 105 10.05 -25.52 -0.70
C TYR A 105 8.67 -25.41 -0.04
N PHE A 106 8.55 -25.82 1.23
CA PHE A 106 7.34 -25.62 2.02
C PHE A 106 7.05 -24.13 2.23
N LEU A 107 8.05 -23.33 2.60
CA LEU A 107 7.89 -21.88 2.80
C LEU A 107 7.49 -21.18 1.50
N LEU A 108 8.11 -21.56 0.37
CA LEU A 108 7.82 -21.04 -0.97
C LEU A 108 6.42 -21.46 -1.44
N SER A 109 6.04 -22.71 -1.20
CA SER A 109 4.70 -23.24 -1.47
C SER A 109 3.65 -22.49 -0.65
N LEU A 110 3.90 -22.31 0.65
CA LEU A 110 3.01 -21.59 1.56
C LEU A 110 2.83 -20.13 1.13
N THR A 111 3.91 -19.43 0.77
CA THR A 111 3.81 -18.06 0.23
C THR A 111 3.07 -18.01 -1.09
N THR A 112 3.26 -19.00 -1.97
CA THR A 112 2.54 -19.11 -3.24
C THR A 112 1.05 -19.34 -3.01
N VAL A 113 0.66 -20.26 -2.14
CA VAL A 113 -0.74 -20.56 -1.79
C VAL A 113 -1.40 -19.36 -1.13
N LEU A 114 -0.74 -18.68 -0.20
CA LEU A 114 -1.24 -17.47 0.44
C LEU A 114 -1.42 -16.33 -0.58
N SER A 115 -0.47 -16.17 -1.50
CA SER A 115 -0.57 -15.18 -2.58
C SER A 115 -1.69 -15.52 -3.55
N LEU A 116 -1.88 -16.80 -3.89
CA LEU A 116 -2.97 -17.26 -4.75
C LEU A 116 -4.33 -17.08 -4.07
N TYR A 117 -4.44 -17.41 -2.78
CA TYR A 117 -5.61 -17.14 -1.97
C TYR A 117 -5.91 -15.64 -1.94
N TYR A 118 -4.91 -14.80 -1.73
CA TYR A 118 -5.06 -13.35 -1.79
C TYR A 118 -5.55 -12.88 -3.17
N ILE A 119 -4.98 -13.40 -4.27
CA ILE A 119 -5.37 -13.02 -5.62
C ILE A 119 -6.78 -13.53 -5.98
N VAL A 120 -7.17 -14.74 -5.57
CA VAL A 120 -8.45 -15.34 -5.94
C VAL A 120 -9.59 -14.87 -5.03
N SER A 121 -9.38 -14.89 -3.72
CA SER A 121 -10.40 -14.49 -2.72
C SER A 121 -10.43 -12.98 -2.48
N PHE A 122 -9.29 -12.28 -2.51
CA PHE A 122 -9.22 -10.87 -2.10
C PHE A 122 -9.36 -9.89 -3.26
N LYS A 123 -8.84 -10.20 -4.45
CA LYS A 123 -8.90 -9.30 -5.63
C LYS A 123 -10.32 -9.01 -6.12
N ASN A 124 -11.21 -10.00 -6.03
CA ASN A 124 -12.59 -9.92 -6.54
C ASN A 124 -13.61 -9.38 -5.52
N LEU A 125 -13.20 -9.14 -4.27
CA LEU A 125 -14.07 -8.53 -3.27
C LEU A 125 -14.31 -7.05 -3.59
N HIS A 126 -15.48 -6.53 -3.24
CA HIS A 126 -15.75 -5.09 -3.32
C HIS A 126 -14.68 -4.29 -2.55
N PRO A 127 -14.07 -3.22 -3.13
CA PRO A 127 -12.94 -2.50 -2.52
C PRO A 127 -13.20 -2.08 -1.06
N LEU A 128 -14.40 -1.58 -0.75
CA LEU A 128 -14.79 -1.22 0.61
C LEU A 128 -14.84 -2.44 1.57
N LYS A 129 -15.32 -3.60 1.10
CA LYS A 129 -15.34 -4.84 1.89
C LYS A 129 -13.93 -5.39 2.11
N GLN A 130 -13.05 -5.27 1.12
CA GLN A 130 -11.63 -5.62 1.27
C GLN A 130 -11.00 -4.82 2.42
N LYS A 131 -11.15 -3.48 2.41
CA LYS A 131 -10.56 -2.62 3.45
C LYS A 131 -11.17 -2.88 4.83
N LYS A 132 -12.49 -3.10 4.91
CA LYS A 132 -13.17 -3.51 6.15
C LYS A 132 -12.59 -4.82 6.72
N LYS A 133 -12.21 -5.79 5.89
CA LYS A 133 -11.57 -7.03 6.34
C LYS A 133 -10.11 -6.82 6.75
N LEU A 134 -9.35 -6.06 5.97
CA LEU A 134 -7.93 -5.79 6.24
C LEU A 134 -7.70 -5.08 7.58
N VAL A 135 -8.60 -4.17 7.95
CA VAL A 135 -8.48 -3.43 9.21
C VAL A 135 -8.75 -4.29 10.46
N LYS A 136 -9.34 -5.48 10.29
CA LYS A 136 -9.52 -6.44 11.39
C LYS A 136 -8.25 -7.25 11.70
N LEU A 137 -7.20 -7.13 10.90
CA LEU A 137 -5.94 -7.83 11.15
C LEU A 137 -5.23 -7.26 12.38
N PRO A 138 -4.81 -8.07 13.36
CA PRO A 138 -4.28 -7.59 14.63
C PRO A 138 -2.99 -6.76 14.48
N PHE A 139 -2.10 -7.13 13.56
CA PHE A 139 -0.83 -6.40 13.35
C PHE A 139 -0.94 -5.30 12.29
N ALA A 140 -1.63 -5.57 11.18
CA ALA A 140 -1.72 -4.63 10.06
C ALA A 140 -2.88 -3.63 10.18
N GLY A 141 -3.90 -3.93 10.99
CA GLY A 141 -5.16 -3.18 11.00
C GLY A 141 -5.01 -1.74 11.44
N LYS A 142 -4.20 -1.49 12.49
CA LYS A 142 -3.89 -0.14 12.97
C LYS A 142 -3.18 0.69 11.90
N PHE A 143 -2.14 0.12 11.28
CA PHE A 143 -1.40 0.77 10.21
C PHE A 143 -2.29 1.08 9.00
N ILE A 144 -3.14 0.13 8.59
CA ILE A 144 -4.05 0.29 7.46
C ILE A 144 -5.08 1.39 7.74
N ARG A 145 -5.62 1.47 8.96
CA ARG A 145 -6.54 2.55 9.35
C ARG A 145 -5.84 3.91 9.29
N LEU A 146 -4.63 4.02 9.83
CA LEU A 146 -3.84 5.24 9.81
C LEU A 146 -3.54 5.68 8.37
N PHE A 147 -3.10 4.74 7.54
CA PHE A 147 -2.77 4.98 6.14
C PHE A 147 -3.96 5.49 5.33
N TYR A 148 -5.12 4.82 5.40
CA TYR A 148 -6.29 5.23 4.63
C TYR A 148 -6.93 6.52 5.14
N SER A 149 -6.87 6.76 6.45
CA SER A 149 -7.31 8.04 7.04
C SER A 149 -6.43 9.18 6.55
N HIS A 150 -5.12 9.02 6.66
CA HIS A 150 -4.16 10.02 6.21
C HIS A 150 -4.31 10.29 4.71
N TYR A 151 -4.35 9.23 3.89
CA TYR A 151 -4.53 9.34 2.44
C TYR A 151 -5.81 10.11 2.08
N PHE A 152 -6.95 9.72 2.67
CA PHE A 152 -8.22 10.37 2.40
C PHE A 152 -8.22 11.85 2.81
N SER A 153 -7.75 12.17 4.02
CA SER A 153 -7.65 13.55 4.50
C SER A 153 -6.75 14.41 3.64
N VAL A 154 -5.54 13.93 3.29
CA VAL A 154 -4.57 14.66 2.47
C VAL A 154 -5.14 14.98 1.10
N GLN A 155 -5.72 13.99 0.42
CA GLN A 155 -6.35 14.18 -0.88
C GLN A 155 -7.51 15.19 -0.81
N LEU A 156 -8.36 15.08 0.22
CA LEU A 156 -9.48 15.98 0.41
C LEU A 156 -9.03 17.43 0.71
N SER A 157 -7.93 17.60 1.45
CA SER A 157 -7.37 18.91 1.74
C SER A 157 -6.79 19.59 0.52
N TYR A 158 -6.13 18.88 -0.39
CA TYR A 158 -5.68 19.47 -1.67
C TYR A 158 -6.87 19.95 -2.51
N LEU A 159 -7.98 19.21 -2.49
CA LEU A 159 -9.20 19.61 -3.19
C LEU A 159 -9.84 20.84 -2.54
N PHE A 160 -9.94 20.87 -1.21
CA PHE A 160 -10.48 22.02 -0.48
C PHE A 160 -9.60 23.27 -0.57
N SER A 161 -8.27 23.12 -0.56
CA SER A 161 -7.33 24.23 -0.74
C SER A 161 -7.42 24.82 -2.16
N GLY A 162 -7.74 23.97 -3.15
CA GLY A 162 -8.12 24.38 -4.50
C GLY A 162 -9.51 25.02 -4.62
N GLY A 163 -10.25 25.22 -3.52
CA GLY A 163 -11.55 25.88 -3.51
C GLY A 163 -12.74 24.98 -3.88
N LEU A 164 -12.56 23.67 -4.01
CA LEU A 164 -13.65 22.76 -4.33
C LEU A 164 -14.61 22.59 -3.13
N SER A 165 -15.90 22.52 -3.42
CA SER A 165 -16.91 22.09 -2.44
C SER A 165 -16.74 20.61 -2.07
N VAL A 166 -17.33 20.18 -0.93
CA VAL A 166 -17.33 18.76 -0.50
C VAL A 166 -17.85 17.83 -1.59
N LEU A 167 -18.97 18.19 -2.23
CA LEU A 167 -19.55 17.39 -3.31
C LEU A 167 -18.67 17.36 -4.55
N SER A 168 -18.05 18.49 -4.94
CA SER A 168 -17.10 18.52 -6.07
C SER A 168 -15.88 17.65 -5.79
N ALA A 169 -15.34 17.70 -4.56
CA ALA A 169 -14.21 16.89 -4.15
C ALA A 169 -14.54 15.39 -4.17
N LEU A 170 -15.71 14.98 -3.66
CA LEU A 170 -16.14 13.58 -3.72
C LEU A 170 -16.39 13.09 -5.15
N LYS A 171 -16.83 13.97 -6.05
CA LYS A 171 -16.93 13.62 -7.48
C LYS A 171 -15.56 13.38 -8.12
N VAL A 172 -14.52 14.08 -7.70
CA VAL A 172 -13.13 13.77 -8.13
C VAL A 172 -12.73 12.38 -7.67
N PHE A 173 -13.07 12.00 -6.43
CA PHE A 173 -12.84 10.65 -5.92
C PHE A 173 -13.58 9.59 -6.73
N GLU A 174 -14.87 9.80 -7.02
CA GLU A 174 -15.70 8.91 -7.85
C GLU A 174 -15.12 8.72 -9.26
N GLN A 175 -14.58 9.78 -9.87
CA GLN A 175 -14.00 9.76 -11.22
C GLN A 175 -12.59 9.16 -11.28
N ASN A 176 -11.94 8.90 -10.14
CA ASN A 176 -10.62 8.29 -10.11
C ASN A 176 -10.70 6.79 -10.47
N LEU A 177 -10.51 6.49 -11.77
CA LEU A 177 -10.56 5.13 -12.30
C LEU A 177 -9.36 4.26 -11.92
N HIS A 178 -8.26 4.87 -11.47
CA HIS A 178 -7.03 4.16 -11.15
C HIS A 178 -6.94 3.72 -9.68
N GLU A 179 -7.77 4.30 -8.80
CA GLU A 179 -7.86 3.94 -7.39
C GLU A 179 -9.29 3.46 -7.04
N PRO A 180 -9.57 2.14 -7.11
CA PRO A 180 -10.89 1.58 -6.83
C PRO A 180 -11.43 1.92 -5.44
N PHE A 181 -10.55 2.12 -4.46
CA PHE A 181 -10.95 2.56 -3.13
C PHE A 181 -11.53 3.98 -3.17
N SER A 182 -10.82 4.93 -3.80
CA SER A 182 -11.26 6.32 -3.95
C SER A 182 -12.59 6.42 -4.71
N ARG A 183 -12.72 5.63 -5.78
CA ARG A 183 -13.96 5.57 -6.57
C ARG A 183 -15.16 5.14 -5.75
N GLU A 184 -15.05 4.01 -5.07
CA GLU A 184 -16.17 3.46 -4.31
C GLU A 184 -16.51 4.28 -3.08
N ILE A 185 -15.50 4.85 -2.37
CA ILE A 185 -15.77 5.72 -1.22
C ILE A 185 -16.42 7.03 -1.65
N GLY A 186 -15.99 7.62 -2.76
CA GLY A 186 -16.60 8.84 -3.31
C GLY A 186 -18.06 8.62 -3.69
N LYS A 187 -18.34 7.52 -4.41
CA LYS A 187 -19.71 7.14 -4.81
C LYS A 187 -20.62 6.91 -3.61
N ASP A 188 -20.15 6.15 -2.62
CA ASP A 188 -20.93 5.81 -1.42
C ASP A 188 -21.21 7.07 -0.58
N LEU A 189 -20.20 7.93 -0.36
CA LEU A 189 -20.37 9.20 0.37
C LEU A 189 -21.31 10.18 -0.35
N ILE A 190 -21.25 10.31 -1.68
CA ILE A 190 -22.17 11.16 -2.44
C ILE A 190 -23.62 10.69 -2.22
N SER A 191 -23.87 9.38 -2.29
CA SER A 191 -25.22 8.83 -2.10
C SER A 191 -25.78 9.09 -0.70
N LYS A 192 -24.94 9.04 0.33
CA LYS A 192 -25.30 9.32 1.73
C LYS A 192 -25.59 10.79 1.97
N LEU A 193 -24.77 11.68 1.42
CA LEU A 193 -25.01 13.12 1.47
C LEU A 193 -26.31 13.49 0.73
N ALA A 194 -26.58 12.86 -0.42
CA ALA A 194 -27.82 13.05 -1.16
C ALA A 194 -29.05 12.56 -0.39
N ALA A 195 -28.89 11.57 0.49
CA ALA A 195 -29.92 11.08 1.41
C ALA A 195 -30.13 11.98 2.65
N GLY A 196 -29.41 13.11 2.76
CA GLY A 196 -29.54 14.07 3.85
C GLY A 196 -28.68 13.76 5.08
N GLN A 197 -27.80 12.77 5.01
CA GLN A 197 -26.80 12.53 6.04
C GLN A 197 -25.72 13.61 6.00
N ASP A 198 -25.25 14.07 7.16
CA ASP A 198 -24.09 14.96 7.22
C ASP A 198 -22.81 14.21 6.85
N PHE A 199 -21.79 14.96 6.41
CA PHE A 199 -20.53 14.39 5.93
C PHE A 199 -19.83 13.54 7.00
N ASP A 200 -19.95 13.94 8.25
CA ASP A 200 -19.18 13.38 9.36
C ASP A 200 -19.79 12.07 9.86
N GLY A 201 -21.12 12.04 9.96
CA GLY A 201 -21.88 10.81 10.15
C GLY A 201 -21.60 9.81 9.03
N ALA A 202 -21.57 10.26 7.77
CA ALA A 202 -21.32 9.39 6.63
C ALA A 202 -19.91 8.77 6.65
N VAL A 203 -18.88 9.56 6.98
CA VAL A 203 -17.49 9.11 7.12
C VAL A 203 -17.30 8.24 8.37
N GLY A 204 -18.04 8.51 9.44
CA GLY A 204 -17.99 7.78 10.70
C GLY A 204 -18.34 6.29 10.60
N GLU A 205 -19.13 5.90 9.60
CA GLU A 205 -19.55 4.52 9.38
C GLU A 205 -18.43 3.58 8.87
N TYR A 206 -17.30 4.12 8.43
CA TYR A 206 -16.22 3.31 7.88
C TYR A 206 -15.18 2.92 8.96
N PRO A 207 -15.01 1.62 9.26
CA PRO A 207 -14.09 1.16 10.29
C PRO A 207 -12.60 1.28 9.88
N PHE A 208 -12.35 1.57 8.60
CA PHE A 208 -11.02 1.83 8.06
C PHE A 208 -10.60 3.29 8.14
N PHE A 209 -11.47 4.18 8.63
CA PHE A 209 -11.08 5.52 9.06
C PHE A 209 -10.88 5.56 10.57
N ASP A 210 -9.89 6.34 10.99
CA ASP A 210 -9.55 6.55 12.39
C ASP A 210 -10.49 7.53 13.08
N ALA A 211 -10.57 7.43 14.40
CA ALA A 211 -11.49 8.21 15.21
C ALA A 211 -11.28 9.72 15.05
N GLU A 212 -10.04 10.17 14.91
CA GLU A 212 -9.73 11.60 14.70
C GLU A 212 -10.33 12.17 13.40
N LEU A 213 -10.38 11.37 12.34
CA LEU A 213 -11.01 11.78 11.07
C LEU A 213 -12.53 11.91 11.23
N ARG A 214 -13.13 11.15 12.16
CA ARG A 214 -14.56 11.19 12.49
C ARG A 214 -14.96 12.40 13.33
N GLU A 215 -14.01 13.06 13.99
CA GLU A 215 -14.24 14.18 14.92
C GLU A 215 -13.97 15.56 14.28
N LEU A 216 -13.42 15.60 13.07
CA LEU A 216 -13.06 16.81 12.32
C LEU A 216 -14.22 17.35 11.46
N SER A 217 -15.38 17.51 12.08
CA SER A 217 -16.67 17.84 11.45
C SER A 217 -16.97 19.32 11.24
N GLY A 218 -15.94 20.14 11.08
CA GLY A 218 -16.12 21.59 10.99
C GLY A 218 -15.26 22.21 9.92
N THR A 219 -15.73 22.18 8.67
CA THR A 219 -15.14 22.93 7.55
C THR A 219 -13.83 22.33 7.01
N GLY A 220 -13.66 22.30 5.68
CA GLY A 220 -12.42 21.90 5.01
C GLY A 220 -11.16 22.64 5.52
N LYS A 221 -11.34 23.81 6.16
CA LYS A 221 -10.29 24.56 6.88
C LYS A 221 -9.74 23.82 8.11
N ARG A 222 -10.56 23.13 8.93
CA ARG A 222 -10.08 22.33 10.07
C ARG A 222 -9.37 21.06 9.61
N MET A 223 -9.84 20.44 8.53
CA MET A 223 -9.18 19.29 7.90
C MET A 223 -7.76 19.67 7.42
N ALA A 224 -7.62 20.81 6.73
CA ALA A 224 -6.32 21.34 6.32
C ALA A 224 -5.39 21.70 7.49
N SER A 225 -5.96 22.22 8.60
CA SER A 225 -5.19 22.51 9.82
C SER A 225 -4.73 21.24 10.54
N TRP A 226 -5.56 20.22 10.62
CA TRP A 226 -5.20 18.94 11.23
C TRP A 226 -4.12 18.22 10.42
N ILE A 227 -4.17 18.26 9.09
CA ILE A 227 -3.12 17.67 8.23
C ILE A 227 -1.76 18.31 8.49
N ARG A 228 -1.71 19.64 8.70
CA ARG A 228 -0.47 20.32 9.09
C ARG A 228 0.06 19.86 10.45
N SER A 229 -0.82 19.67 11.43
CA SER A 229 -0.47 19.13 12.75
C SER A 229 0.02 17.67 12.67
N PHE A 230 -0.67 16.83 11.90
CA PHE A 230 -0.42 15.40 11.79
C PHE A 230 0.87 15.07 11.01
N ILE A 231 1.18 15.85 9.96
CA ILE A 231 2.48 15.73 9.25
C ILE A 231 3.64 16.07 10.20
N PHE A 232 3.43 17.01 11.13
CA PHE A 232 4.45 17.41 12.10
C PHE A 232 4.66 16.34 13.18
N THR A 233 3.60 15.73 13.69
CA THR A 233 3.69 14.68 14.73
C THR A 233 4.18 13.33 14.19
N ALA A 234 3.82 12.97 12.95
CA ALA A 234 4.29 11.74 12.31
C ALA A 234 5.73 11.83 11.77
N GLY A 235 6.29 13.03 11.64
CA GLY A 235 7.69 13.25 11.25
C GLY A 235 8.69 13.17 12.41
N THR A 236 8.20 13.11 13.65
CA THR A 236 9.01 13.13 14.89
C THR A 236 9.01 11.80 15.67
N ALA A 237 8.42 10.74 15.13
CA ALA A 237 8.37 9.39 15.72
C ALA A 237 9.05 8.38 14.80
#